data_AF-A0A0S1MMF6-F1
#
_entry.id   AF-A0A0S1MMF6-F1
#
_cell.length_a   1.000
_cell.length_b   1.000
_cell.length_c   1.000
_cell.angle_alpha   90.00
_cell.angle_beta   90.00
_cell.angle_gamma   90.00
#
_symmetry.space_group_name_H-M   'P 1'
#
loop_
_entity.id
_entity.type
_entity.pdbx_description
1 polymer ?
#
loop_
_entity_poly.entity_id
_entity_poly.type
_entity_poly.pdbx_seq_one_letter_code
_entity_poly.pdbx_strand_id
1 'polypeptide(L)' 'LILHEEIDYVEFERHAAGGSNMHYFDLLIRLKTEQEHLFRNIQRNEYHNLFDFI' A
#
# COMPACT_ATOMS: atom_id res chain seq x y z
N LEU A 1 -4.53 -1.67 15.58
CA LEU A 1 -3.18 -1.05 15.59
C LEU A 1 -2.28 -2.01 14.83
N ILE A 2 -1.44 -1.53 13.91
CA ILE A 2 -0.43 -2.35 13.22
C ILE A 2 0.92 -1.97 13.82
N LEU A 3 1.65 -2.93 14.39
CA LEU A 3 2.98 -2.69 14.96
C LEU A 3 4.04 -2.96 13.90
N HIS A 4 5.06 -2.10 13.81
CA HIS A 4 6.12 -2.23 12.80
C HIS A 4 6.86 -3.58 12.88
N GLU A 5 7.08 -4.10 14.09
CA GLU A 5 7.74 -5.39 14.32
C GLU A 5 6.92 -6.60 13.84
N GLU A 6 5.61 -6.42 13.62
CA GLU A 6 4.70 -7.48 13.15
C GLU A 6 4.56 -7.50 11.63
N ILE A 7 5.06 -6.48 10.93
CA ILE A 7 5.01 -6.38 9.47
C ILE A 7 5.98 -7.39 8.86
N ASP A 8 5.49 -8.14 7.87
CA ASP A 8 6.30 -9.01 7.01
C ASP A 8 6.78 -8.23 5.79
N TYR A 9 5.84 -7.63 5.04
CA TYR A 9 6.16 -6.70 3.96
C TYR A 9 5.07 -5.66 3.73
N VAL A 10 5.47 -4.63 2.98
CA VAL A 10 4.58 -3.58 2.46
C VAL A 10 4.75 -3.52 0.95
N GLU A 11 3.64 -3.48 0.23
CA GLU A 11 3.62 -3.46 -1.24
C GLU A 11 2.72 -2.34 -1.77
N PHE A 12 3.25 -1.58 -2.73
CA PHE A 12 2.49 -0.58 -3.48
C PHE A 12 1.87 -1.27 -4.69
N GLU A 13 0.55 -1.44 -4.67
CA GLU A 13 -0.19 -2.05 -5.76
C GLU A 13 -0.70 -0.99 -6.72
N ARG A 14 -0.41 -1.18 -8.01
CA ARG A 14 -0.94 -0.32 -9.07
C ARG A 14 -2.14 -0.99 -9.72
N HIS A 15 -3.24 -0.25 -9.85
CA HIS A 15 -4.36 -0.62 -10.71
C HIS A 15 -3.92 -0.70 -12.19
N ALA A 16 -3.47 -1.87 -12.64
CA ALA A 16 -3.06 -2.11 -14.02
C ALA A 16 -4.20 -2.66 -14.91
N ALA A 17 -5.28 -3.16 -14.29
CA ALA A 17 -6.41 -3.73 -15.03
C ALA A 17 -7.40 -2.64 -15.46
N GLY A 18 -7.36 -2.26 -16.73
CA GLY A 18 -8.32 -1.35 -17.36
C GLY A 18 -7.83 0.10 -17.37
N GLY A 19 -7.17 0.47 -18.46
CA GLY A 19 -6.55 1.78 -18.62
C GLY A 19 -7.49 2.94 -18.27
N SER A 20 -7.11 3.73 -17.27
CA SER A 20 -7.27 5.19 -17.23
C SER A 20 -7.13 5.82 -15.83
N ASN A 21 -6.93 5.07 -14.73
CA ASN A 21 -6.79 5.70 -13.41
C ASN A 21 -5.39 5.54 -12.80
N MET A 22 -4.39 6.16 -13.44
CA MET A 22 -3.02 6.29 -12.90
C MET A 22 -2.92 7.25 -11.70
N HIS A 23 -4.03 7.84 -11.26
CA HIS A 23 -4.06 8.82 -10.19
C HIS A 23 -4.08 8.21 -8.80
N TYR A 24 -4.30 6.89 -8.69
CA TYR A 24 -4.38 6.20 -7.42
C TYR A 24 -3.60 4.90 -7.41
N PHE A 25 -3.18 4.49 -6.22
CA PHE A 25 -2.59 3.20 -5.92
C PHE A 25 -3.18 2.65 -4.62
N ASP A 26 -2.94 1.38 -4.36
CA ASP A 26 -3.31 0.71 -3.13
C ASP A 26 -2.04 0.33 -2.35
N LEU A 27 -2.12 0.29 -1.02
CA LEU A 27 -1.03 -0.15 -0.15
C LEU A 27 -1.46 -1.43 0.56
N LEU A 28 -0.77 -2.53 0.26
CA LEU A 28 -0.92 -3.80 0.96
C LEU A 28 0.11 -3.87 2.07
N ILE A 29 -0.34 -4.16 3.28
CA ILE A 29 0.52 -4.51 4.42
C ILE A 29 0.20 -5.94 4.81
N ARG A 30 1.17 -6.84 4.67
CA ARG A 30 1.08 -8.21 5.17
C ARG A 30 1.82 -8.32 6.49
N LEU A 31 1.16 -8.90 7.49
CA LEU A 31 1.77 -9.21 8.78
C LEU A 31 2.41 -10.59 8.75
N LYS A 32 3.34 -10.87 9.67
CA LYS A 32 3.97 -12.18 9.86
C LYS A 32 2.97 -13.30 10.17
N THR A 33 1.77 -12.95 10.62
CA THR A 33 0.63 -13.84 10.85
C THR A 33 -0.15 -14.19 9.56
N GLU A 34 0.32 -13.71 8.40
CA GLU A 34 -0.35 -13.78 7.09
C GLU A 34 -1.64 -12.97 7.00
N GLN A 35 -1.97 -12.18 8.03
CA GLN A 35 -3.05 -11.22 7.96
C GLN A 35 -2.69 -10.07 7.01
N GLU A 36 -3.63 -9.71 6.14
CA GLU A 36 -3.47 -8.64 5.15
C GLU A 36 -4.35 -7.42 5.47
N HIS A 37 -3.77 -6.24 5.29
CA HIS A 37 -4.44 -4.96 5.38
C HIS A 37 -4.26 -4.20 4.08
N LEU A 38 -5.37 -3.94 3.38
CA LEU A 38 -5.35 -3.26 2.10
C LEU A 38 -5.97 -1.87 2.21
N PHE A 39 -5.15 -0.84 1.98
CA PHE A 39 -5.56 0.56 1.93
C PHE A 39 -5.74 0.97 0.47
N ARG A 40 -6.97 1.28 0.08
CA ARG A 40 -7.31 1.50 -1.33
C ARG A 40 -7.45 2.96 -1.71
N ASN A 41 -7.29 3.25 -3.00
CA ASN A 41 -7.56 4.55 -3.61
C ASN A 41 -6.72 5.70 -3.00
N ILE A 42 -5.46 5.44 -2.68
CA ILE A 42 -4.52 6.46 -2.20
C ILE A 42 -4.11 7.33 -3.38
N GLN A 43 -4.16 8.66 -3.21
CA GLN A 43 -3.77 9.58 -4.27
C GLN A 43 -2.28 9.47 -4.60
N ARG A 44 -1.92 9.49 -5.88
CA ARG A 44 -0.54 9.34 -6.36
C ARG A 44 0.43 10.38 -5.80
N ASN A 45 -0.03 11.59 -5.50
CA ASN A 45 0.81 12.63 -4.89
C ASN A 45 1.30 12.25 -3.49
N GLU A 46 0.61 11.36 -2.77
CA GLU A 46 1.03 10.85 -1.47
C GLU A 46 2.14 9.80 -1.56
N TYR A 47 2.48 9.32 -2.77
CA TYR A 47 3.46 8.25 -2.95
C TYR A 47 4.80 8.57 -2.29
N HIS A 48 5.37 9.75 -2.55
CA HIS A 48 6.68 10.11 -2.00
C HIS A 48 6.63 10.24 -0.48
N ASN A 49 5.56 10.83 0.06
CA ASN A 49 5.39 10.96 1.51
C ASN A 49 5.32 9.58 2.19
N LEU A 50 4.56 8.64 1.61
CA LEU A 50 4.41 7.29 2.15
C LEU A 50 5.68 6.46 1.98
N PHE A 51 6.35 6.59 0.84
CA PHE A 51 7.62 5.90 0.58
C PHE A 51 8.73 6.39 1.52
N ASP A 52 8.82 7.69 1.78
CA ASP A 52 9.82 8.25 2.71
C ASP A 52 9.51 7.92 4.18
N PHE A 53 8.23 7.66 4.49
CA PHE A 53 7.79 7.28 5.84
C PHE A 53 8.05 5.81 6.17
N ILE A 54 7.91 4.91 5.19
CA ILE A 54 8.05 3.44 5.34
C ILE A 54 9.53 3.05 5.38
#